data_AF-V6SHX5-F1
#
_entry.id   AF-V6SHX5-F1
#
_cell.length_a   1.000
_cell.length_b   1.000
_cell.length_c   1.000
_cell.angle_alpha   90.00
_cell.angle_beta   90.00
_cell.angle_gamma   90.00
#
_symmetry.space_group_name_H-M   'P 1'
#
loop_
_entity.id
_entity.type
_entity.pdbx_description
1 polymer ?
#
loop_
_entity_poly.entity_id
_entity_poly.type
_entity_poly.pdbx_seq_one_letter_code
_entity_poly.pdbx_strand_id
1 'polypeptide(L)'
;MKKQKNIRAIHRDLGYFYLGLIISFAASGVLMNHRDSWHPEKYTVETKAIQTKIVPEDQISEKYAENLAKQMGVDDKFRRANVKKGMLKISFENTDVEIDVKSGKGEIVSFKKTPIISQAMKLHKNTSNWWIYYSDIFGVSLIAIAVTGALMISAGKHTFKRRGWKLALAGIVFPLLFLFFLA
;
A
#
# COMPACT_ATOMS: atom_id res chain seq x y z
N MET A 1 -22.72 -2.92 -38.33
CA MET A 1 -22.79 -4.16 -37.50
C MET A 1 -21.41 -4.77 -37.20
N LYS A 2 -20.54 -5.03 -38.21
CA LYS A 2 -19.19 -5.64 -38.02
C LYS A 2 -18.27 -4.84 -37.06
N LYS A 3 -18.21 -3.51 -37.18
CA LYS A 3 -17.38 -2.63 -36.33
C LYS A 3 -17.80 -2.65 -34.83
N GLN A 4 -19.10 -2.68 -34.55
CA GLN A 4 -19.61 -2.80 -33.17
C GLN A 4 -19.31 -4.18 -32.56
N LYS A 5 -19.38 -5.26 -33.37
CA LYS A 5 -18.99 -6.60 -32.94
C LYS A 5 -17.50 -6.65 -32.55
N ASN A 6 -16.64 -5.97 -33.30
CA ASN A 6 -15.21 -5.90 -33.01
C ASN A 6 -14.91 -5.12 -31.72
N ILE A 7 -15.55 -3.97 -31.47
CA ILE A 7 -15.34 -3.20 -30.23
C ILE A 7 -15.76 -4.02 -29.00
N ARG A 8 -16.87 -4.75 -29.08
CA ARG A 8 -17.32 -5.62 -27.98
C ARG A 8 -16.36 -6.78 -27.72
N ALA A 9 -15.82 -7.39 -28.77
CA ALA A 9 -14.82 -8.45 -28.64
C ALA A 9 -13.53 -7.91 -27.98
N ILE A 10 -13.02 -6.78 -28.45
CA ILE A 10 -11.82 -6.15 -27.88
C ILE A 10 -12.02 -5.79 -26.41
N HIS A 11 -13.14 -5.13 -26.06
CA HIS A 11 -13.42 -4.80 -24.67
C HIS A 11 -13.55 -6.05 -23.79
N ARG A 12 -14.20 -7.12 -24.27
CA ARG A 12 -14.31 -8.38 -23.53
C ARG A 12 -12.93 -9.00 -23.28
N ASP A 13 -12.11 -9.09 -24.31
CA ASP A 13 -10.81 -9.76 -24.22
C ASP A 13 -9.84 -8.97 -23.34
N LEU A 14 -9.83 -7.63 -23.47
CA LEU A 14 -9.13 -6.76 -22.53
C LEU A 14 -9.75 -6.87 -21.12
N GLY A 15 -11.07 -6.92 -21.00
CA GLY A 15 -11.76 -7.10 -19.73
C GLY A 15 -11.30 -8.35 -18.99
N TYR A 16 -11.11 -9.49 -19.68
CA TYR A 16 -10.57 -10.70 -19.07
C TYR A 16 -9.12 -10.56 -18.62
N PHE A 17 -8.29 -9.89 -19.42
CA PHE A 17 -6.91 -9.61 -19.02
C PHE A 17 -6.85 -8.71 -17.77
N TYR A 18 -7.61 -7.60 -17.77
CA TYR A 18 -7.63 -6.65 -16.66
C TYR A 18 -8.35 -7.18 -15.42
N LEU A 19 -9.26 -8.15 -15.54
CA LEU A 19 -9.91 -8.78 -14.39
C LEU A 19 -8.89 -9.34 -13.39
N GLY A 20 -7.89 -10.08 -13.88
CA GLY A 20 -6.83 -10.62 -13.02
C GLY A 20 -6.01 -9.53 -12.34
N LEU A 21 -5.66 -8.47 -13.08
CA LEU A 21 -4.93 -7.33 -12.55
C LEU A 21 -5.74 -6.57 -11.49
N ILE A 22 -7.02 -6.30 -11.76
CA ILE A 22 -7.93 -5.61 -10.83
C ILE A 22 -8.05 -6.39 -9.53
N ILE A 23 -8.32 -7.70 -9.59
CA ILE A 23 -8.45 -8.54 -8.39
C ILE A 23 -7.14 -8.53 -7.59
N SER A 24 -6.01 -8.68 -8.27
CA SER A 24 -4.70 -8.71 -7.60
C SER A 24 -4.37 -7.39 -6.89
N PHE A 25 -4.61 -6.25 -7.56
CA PHE A 25 -4.37 -4.93 -6.97
C PHE A 25 -5.41 -4.57 -5.89
N ALA A 26 -6.67 -4.96 -6.05
CA ALA A 26 -7.69 -4.76 -5.03
C ALA A 26 -7.38 -5.57 -3.76
N ALA A 27 -6.98 -6.83 -3.90
CA ALA A 27 -6.58 -7.67 -2.77
C ALA A 27 -5.37 -7.07 -2.02
N SER A 28 -4.34 -6.63 -2.75
CA SER A 28 -3.20 -5.95 -2.11
C SER A 28 -3.57 -4.62 -1.45
N GLY A 29 -4.53 -3.88 -2.01
CA GLY A 29 -5.08 -2.66 -1.39
C GLY A 29 -5.79 -2.93 -0.07
N VAL A 30 -6.61 -4.00 0.00
CA VAL A 30 -7.23 -4.43 1.26
C VAL A 30 -6.17 -4.76 2.31
N LEU A 31 -5.13 -5.53 1.94
CA LEU A 31 -4.02 -5.83 2.84
C LEU A 31 -3.30 -4.54 3.32
N MET A 32 -3.14 -3.55 2.43
CA MET A 32 -2.56 -2.25 2.77
C MET A 32 -3.41 -1.42 3.74
N ASN A 33 -4.74 -1.52 3.66
CA ASN A 33 -5.62 -0.84 4.61
C ASN A 33 -5.43 -1.35 6.04
N HIS A 34 -5.07 -2.62 6.20
CA HIS A 34 -4.85 -3.26 7.50
C HIS A 34 -3.37 -3.35 7.92
N ARG A 35 -2.46 -2.65 7.23
CA ARG A 35 -1.01 -2.63 7.53
C ARG A 35 -0.68 -2.30 9.00
N ASP A 36 -1.52 -1.51 9.66
CA ASP A 36 -1.34 -1.07 11.05
C ASP A 36 -2.14 -1.90 12.06
N SER A 37 -3.06 -2.79 11.60
CA SER A 37 -3.93 -3.58 12.47
C SER A 37 -3.31 -4.93 12.85
N TRP A 38 -2.68 -5.61 11.89
CA TRP A 38 -2.18 -6.98 12.04
C TRP A 38 -0.92 -7.25 11.20
N HIS A 39 -0.34 -6.21 10.59
CA HIS A 39 0.93 -6.26 9.85
C HIS A 39 1.03 -7.40 8.82
N PRO A 40 0.09 -7.55 7.87
CA PRO A 40 0.03 -8.68 6.94
C PRO A 40 1.33 -8.91 6.14
N GLU A 41 2.15 -7.88 5.95
CA GLU A 41 3.44 -7.95 5.27
C GLU A 41 4.53 -8.70 6.04
N LYS A 42 4.37 -8.93 7.35
CA LYS A 42 5.39 -9.58 8.19
C LYS A 42 4.82 -10.28 9.42
N TYR A 43 5.57 -11.25 9.94
CA TYR A 43 5.26 -11.88 11.22
C TYR A 43 6.48 -11.89 12.14
N THR A 44 6.25 -11.67 13.43
CA THR A 44 7.29 -11.67 14.46
C THR A 44 7.82 -13.07 14.68
N VAL A 45 9.15 -13.20 14.69
CA VAL A 45 9.87 -14.45 14.97
C VAL A 45 10.45 -14.43 16.37
N GLU A 46 10.98 -13.29 16.80
CA GLU A 46 11.64 -13.15 18.09
C GLU A 46 11.45 -11.73 18.64
N THR A 47 11.35 -11.62 19.96
CA THR A 47 11.35 -10.34 20.67
C THR A 47 12.31 -10.42 21.84
N LYS A 48 13.27 -9.50 21.88
CA LYS A 48 14.30 -9.44 22.91
C LYS A 48 14.26 -8.08 23.60
N ALA A 49 14.00 -8.08 24.91
CA ALA A 49 14.05 -6.87 25.71
C ALA A 49 15.50 -6.35 25.83
N ILE A 50 15.65 -5.03 25.77
CA ILE A 50 16.94 -4.34 25.89
C ILE A 50 16.83 -3.15 26.84
N GLN A 51 17.97 -2.76 27.40
CA GLN A 51 18.14 -1.56 28.19
C GLN A 51 19.32 -0.78 27.64
N THR A 52 19.10 0.50 27.37
CA THR A 52 20.05 1.41 26.76
C THR A 52 20.28 2.60 27.69
N LYS A 53 21.35 3.35 27.44
CA LYS A 53 21.58 4.62 28.15
C LYS A 53 20.63 5.67 27.57
N ILE A 54 20.04 6.45 28.47
CA ILE A 54 19.17 7.58 28.13
C ILE A 54 19.99 8.60 27.33
N VAL A 55 19.51 8.99 26.15
CA VAL A 55 20.13 10.02 25.31
C VAL A 55 19.09 11.08 24.97
N PRO A 56 19.45 12.38 25.08
CA PRO A 56 18.59 13.48 24.66
C PRO A 56 18.14 13.34 23.20
N GLU A 57 16.85 13.60 22.93
CA GLU A 57 16.22 13.42 21.60
C GLU A 57 16.92 14.21 20.49
N ASP A 58 17.46 15.38 20.83
CA ASP A 58 18.22 16.29 19.94
C ASP A 58 19.54 15.70 19.44
N GLN A 59 20.07 14.67 20.10
CA GLN A 59 21.33 14.01 19.73
C GLN A 59 21.13 12.72 18.93
N ILE A 60 19.88 12.29 18.73
CA ILE A 60 19.55 11.04 18.04
C ILE A 60 19.57 11.26 16.52
N SER A 61 20.77 11.21 15.94
CA SER A 61 20.94 11.14 14.48
C SER A 61 20.74 9.71 13.95
N GLU A 62 20.46 9.54 12.66
CA GLU A 62 20.37 8.21 12.03
C GLU A 62 21.66 7.40 12.21
N LYS A 63 22.82 8.07 12.11
CA LYS A 63 24.13 7.44 12.31
C LYS A 63 24.33 6.98 13.76
N TYR A 64 23.84 7.76 14.72
CA TYR A 64 23.83 7.35 16.13
C TYR A 64 22.95 6.11 16.33
N ALA A 65 21.73 6.14 15.79
CA ALA A 65 20.79 5.02 15.89
C ALA A 65 21.36 3.73 15.25
N GLU A 66 21.96 3.83 14.06
CA GLU A 66 22.59 2.68 13.40
C GLU A 66 23.73 2.10 14.25
N ASN A 67 24.61 2.94 14.81
CA ASN A 67 25.71 2.51 15.66
C ASN A 67 25.20 1.88 16.97
N LEU A 68 24.16 2.46 17.58
CA LEU A 68 23.55 1.93 18.80
C LEU A 68 23.00 0.52 18.57
N ALA A 69 22.29 0.30 17.46
CA ALA A 69 21.75 -1.01 17.11
C ALA A 69 22.87 -2.04 16.82
N LYS A 70 23.96 -1.63 16.15
CA LYS A 70 25.14 -2.51 15.95
C LYS A 70 25.78 -2.91 17.28
N GLN A 71 25.89 -1.99 18.24
CA GLN A 71 26.38 -2.31 19.59
C GLN A 71 25.49 -3.31 20.34
N MET A 72 24.20 -3.38 19.98
CA MET A 72 23.24 -4.34 20.55
C MET A 72 23.24 -5.69 19.83
N GLY A 73 24.11 -5.87 18.83
CA GLY A 73 24.22 -7.11 18.05
C GLY A 73 23.21 -7.22 16.92
N VAL A 74 22.60 -6.12 16.47
CA VAL A 74 21.75 -6.12 15.27
C VAL A 74 22.65 -6.03 14.03
N ASP A 75 22.92 -7.18 13.40
CA ASP A 75 23.59 -7.28 12.11
C ASP A 75 22.53 -7.42 11.00
N ASP A 76 21.93 -6.28 10.62
CA ASP A 76 20.93 -6.22 9.56
C ASP A 76 21.08 -4.93 8.74
N LYS A 77 20.49 -4.90 7.55
CA LYS A 77 20.59 -3.74 6.64
C LYS A 77 19.74 -2.58 7.16
N PHE A 78 20.40 -1.51 7.59
CA PHE A 78 19.75 -0.28 8.03
C PHE A 78 18.82 0.28 6.93
N ARG A 79 17.61 0.71 7.33
CA ARG A 79 16.68 1.39 6.43
C ARG A 79 16.42 2.82 6.83
N ARG A 80 16.04 3.05 8.09
CA ARG A 80 15.68 4.38 8.60
C ARG A 80 15.65 4.36 10.13
N ALA A 81 15.92 5.50 10.73
CA ALA A 81 15.59 5.75 12.14
C ALA A 81 14.69 6.97 12.25
N ASN A 82 13.78 6.96 13.22
CA ASN A 82 12.98 8.13 13.55
C ASN A 82 12.56 8.11 15.01
N VAL A 83 12.49 9.29 15.61
CA VAL A 83 11.87 9.47 16.92
C VAL A 83 10.44 9.95 16.71
N LYS A 84 9.47 9.31 17.37
CA LYS A 84 8.06 9.73 17.32
C LYS A 84 7.44 9.53 18.70
N LYS A 85 6.86 10.59 19.26
CA LYS A 85 6.20 10.57 20.58
C LYS A 85 7.11 10.04 21.71
N GLY A 86 8.41 10.35 21.69
CA GLY A 86 9.37 9.89 22.70
C GLY A 86 9.85 8.43 22.53
N MET A 87 9.48 7.77 21.43
CA MET A 87 9.99 6.44 21.06
C MET A 87 10.96 6.56 19.89
N LEU A 88 12.20 6.10 20.08
CA LEU A 88 13.16 5.89 19.01
C LEU A 88 12.84 4.57 18.33
N LYS A 89 12.42 4.63 17.07
CA LYS A 89 12.23 3.46 16.20
C LYS A 89 13.35 3.40 15.17
N ILE A 90 14.04 2.28 15.13
CA ILE A 90 15.11 1.98 14.18
C ILE A 90 14.66 0.79 13.36
N SER A 91 14.46 0.99 12.06
CA SER A 91 13.99 -0.06 11.17
C SER A 91 15.12 -0.58 10.29
N PHE A 92 15.26 -1.90 10.28
CA PHE A 92 16.16 -2.65 9.42
C PHE A 92 15.35 -3.45 8.37
N GLU A 93 16.01 -4.35 7.68
CA GLU A 93 15.41 -5.15 6.61
C GLU A 93 14.43 -6.19 7.14
N ASN A 94 14.79 -6.84 8.25
CA ASN A 94 14.08 -7.91 8.95
C ASN A 94 14.02 -7.71 10.48
N THR A 95 14.59 -6.62 11.01
CA THR A 95 14.57 -6.32 12.45
C THR A 95 14.07 -4.90 12.68
N ASP A 96 13.27 -4.68 13.72
CA ASP A 96 12.91 -3.35 14.22
C ASP A 96 13.42 -3.23 15.66
N VAL A 97 13.96 -2.06 16.02
CA VAL A 97 14.36 -1.73 17.39
C VAL A 97 13.51 -0.57 17.86
N GLU A 98 12.83 -0.73 18.98
CA GLU A 98 12.01 0.32 19.60
C GLU A 98 12.53 0.61 21.00
N ILE A 99 12.87 1.86 21.28
CA ILE A 99 13.44 2.29 22.56
C ILE A 99 12.68 3.52 23.07
N ASP A 100 12.20 3.46 24.30
CA ASP A 100 11.71 4.62 25.03
C ASP A 100 12.89 5.51 25.40
N VAL A 101 12.89 6.74 24.89
CA VAL A 101 14.02 7.67 25.02
C VAL A 101 14.21 8.12 26.46
N LYS A 102 13.16 8.14 27.29
CA LYS A 102 13.22 8.63 28.68
C LYS A 102 13.74 7.58 29.65
N SER A 103 13.35 6.32 29.46
CA SER A 103 13.69 5.21 30.36
C SER A 103 14.86 4.37 29.85
N GLY A 104 15.19 4.48 28.55
CA GLY A 104 16.16 3.62 27.88
C GLY A 104 15.69 2.17 27.73
N LYS A 105 14.46 1.83 28.13
CA LYS A 105 13.89 0.50 27.93
C LYS A 105 13.46 0.34 26.48
N GLY A 106 13.70 -0.83 25.91
CA GLY A 106 13.30 -1.10 24.55
C GLY A 106 13.19 -2.57 24.23
N GLU A 107 12.92 -2.85 22.98
CA GLU A 107 12.85 -4.19 22.43
C GLU A 107 13.45 -4.24 21.02
N ILE A 108 14.06 -5.39 20.73
CA ILE A 108 14.48 -5.77 19.39
C ILE A 108 13.49 -6.82 18.91
N VAL A 109 12.80 -6.53 17.82
CA VAL A 109 11.79 -7.38 17.22
C VAL A 109 12.31 -7.88 15.87
N SER A 110 12.64 -9.16 15.81
CA SER A 110 13.02 -9.83 14.56
C SER A 110 11.76 -10.37 13.88
N PHE A 111 11.61 -10.11 12.58
CA PHE A 111 10.44 -10.51 11.81
C PHE A 111 10.84 -11.13 10.47
N LYS A 112 9.92 -11.94 9.92
CA LYS A 112 10.03 -12.46 8.56
C LYS A 112 8.93 -11.87 7.71
N LYS A 113 9.28 -11.52 6.47
CA LYS A 113 8.30 -11.02 5.50
C LYS A 113 7.39 -12.15 5.06
N THR A 114 6.09 -11.89 5.00
CA THR A 114 5.12 -12.86 4.51
C THR A 114 5.34 -13.06 3.00
N PRO A 115 5.65 -14.29 2.53
CA PRO A 115 5.85 -14.55 1.10
C PRO A 115 4.63 -14.12 0.29
N ILE A 116 4.84 -13.60 -0.92
CA ILE A 116 3.79 -13.09 -1.83
C ILE A 116 3.11 -11.82 -1.32
N ILE A 117 2.55 -11.83 -0.10
CA ILE A 117 1.83 -10.69 0.49
C ILE A 117 2.72 -9.46 0.61
N SER A 118 3.91 -9.62 1.19
CA SER A 118 4.86 -8.52 1.37
C SER A 118 5.31 -7.91 0.04
N GLN A 119 5.40 -8.73 -1.01
CA GLN A 119 5.78 -8.32 -2.36
C GLN A 119 4.62 -7.61 -3.05
N ALA A 120 3.39 -8.15 -2.99
CA ALA A 120 2.19 -7.53 -3.54
C ALA A 120 1.93 -6.15 -2.91
N MET A 121 2.04 -6.04 -1.58
CA MET A 121 1.94 -4.75 -0.89
C MET A 121 3.08 -3.79 -1.28
N LYS A 122 4.31 -4.30 -1.48
CA LYS A 122 5.44 -3.49 -1.96
C LYS A 122 5.17 -2.93 -3.36
N LEU A 123 4.60 -3.72 -4.28
CA LEU A 123 4.22 -3.26 -5.61
C LEU A 123 3.16 -2.17 -5.56
N HIS A 124 2.20 -2.26 -4.64
CA HIS A 124 1.14 -1.26 -4.48
C HIS A 124 1.66 0.14 -4.08
N LYS A 125 2.83 0.23 -3.42
CA LYS A 125 3.46 1.48 -2.96
C LYS A 125 4.73 1.87 -3.72
N ASN A 126 5.06 1.16 -4.79
CA ASN A 126 6.34 1.33 -5.47
C ASN A 126 6.34 2.65 -6.28
N THR A 127 7.37 3.47 -6.08
CA THR A 127 7.53 4.78 -6.73
C THR A 127 8.71 4.82 -7.70
N SER A 128 9.23 3.67 -8.14
CA SER A 128 10.24 3.60 -9.20
C SER A 128 9.68 4.15 -10.52
N ASN A 129 10.49 4.90 -11.28
CA ASN A 129 10.07 5.50 -12.55
C ASN A 129 9.40 4.51 -13.50
N TRP A 130 9.98 3.31 -13.68
CA TRP A 130 9.40 2.25 -14.50
C TRP A 130 8.04 1.79 -14.00
N TRP A 131 7.87 1.72 -12.68
CA TRP A 131 6.62 1.30 -12.06
C TRP A 131 5.54 2.38 -12.15
N ILE A 132 5.92 3.65 -12.11
CA ILE A 132 5.00 4.77 -12.35
C ILE A 132 4.43 4.67 -13.76
N TYR A 133 5.27 4.50 -14.79
CA TYR A 133 4.78 4.32 -16.17
C TYR A 133 3.83 3.13 -16.30
N TYR A 134 4.16 1.99 -15.69
CA TYR A 134 3.27 0.83 -15.66
C TYR A 134 1.93 1.16 -14.99
N SER A 135 1.97 1.87 -13.86
CA SER A 135 0.79 2.25 -13.08
C SER A 135 -0.10 3.25 -13.83
N ASP A 136 0.49 4.20 -14.56
CA ASP A 136 -0.23 5.15 -15.39
C ASP A 136 -0.94 4.45 -16.55
N ILE A 137 -0.25 3.54 -17.25
CA ILE A 137 -0.87 2.73 -18.32
C ILE A 137 -2.00 1.88 -17.76
N PHE A 138 -1.80 1.27 -16.60
CA PHE A 138 -2.82 0.49 -15.92
C PHE A 138 -4.04 1.35 -15.57
N GLY A 139 -3.82 2.52 -14.96
CA GLY A 139 -4.89 3.46 -14.59
C GLY A 139 -5.68 4.00 -15.80
N VAL A 140 -4.99 4.43 -16.86
CA VAL A 140 -5.64 4.87 -18.12
C VAL A 140 -6.44 3.73 -18.74
N SER A 141 -5.93 2.50 -18.68
CA SER A 141 -6.63 1.34 -19.21
C SER A 141 -7.88 0.98 -18.40
N LEU A 142 -7.86 1.14 -17.07
CA LEU A 142 -9.05 0.99 -16.22
C LEU A 142 -10.12 2.02 -16.59
N ILE A 143 -9.73 3.28 -16.82
CA ILE A 143 -10.65 4.33 -17.30
C ILE A 143 -11.24 3.93 -18.66
N ALA A 144 -10.39 3.49 -19.59
CA ALA A 144 -10.83 3.07 -20.91
C ALA A 144 -11.84 1.91 -20.84
N ILE A 145 -11.59 0.89 -20.01
CA ILE A 145 -12.50 -0.24 -19.80
C ILE A 145 -13.81 0.25 -19.15
N ALA A 146 -13.75 1.07 -18.11
CA ALA A 146 -14.94 1.60 -17.45
C ALA A 146 -15.83 2.40 -18.43
N VAL A 147 -15.24 3.29 -19.22
CA VAL A 147 -15.95 4.12 -20.20
C VAL A 147 -16.52 3.25 -21.33
N THR A 148 -15.71 2.37 -21.92
CA THR A 148 -16.17 1.52 -23.03
C THR A 148 -17.25 0.54 -22.57
N GLY A 149 -17.18 0.02 -21.35
CA GLY A 149 -18.22 -0.80 -20.74
C GLY A 149 -19.53 -0.03 -20.53
N ALA A 150 -19.45 1.20 -20.00
CA ALA A 150 -20.61 2.06 -19.81
C ALA A 150 -21.35 2.38 -21.13
N LEU A 151 -20.61 2.56 -22.22
CA LEU A 151 -21.17 2.87 -23.54
C LEU A 151 -21.64 1.64 -24.33
N MET A 152 -21.34 0.42 -23.87
CA MET A 152 -21.62 -0.81 -24.61
C MET A 152 -23.13 -1.14 -24.68
N ILE A 153 -23.89 -0.72 -23.67
CA ILE A 153 -25.35 -0.84 -23.61
C ILE A 153 -25.96 0.40 -24.27
N SER A 154 -26.31 0.27 -25.55
CA SER A 154 -26.79 1.38 -26.39
C SER A 154 -28.31 1.51 -26.47
N ALA A 155 -29.08 0.51 -26.02
CA ALA A 155 -30.54 0.50 -26.12
C ALA A 155 -31.21 0.05 -24.82
N GLY A 156 -32.48 0.44 -24.64
CA GLY A 156 -33.30 0.07 -23.48
C GLY A 156 -33.20 1.02 -22.28
N LYS A 157 -33.78 0.60 -21.15
CA LYS A 157 -33.87 1.39 -19.92
C LYS A 157 -32.59 1.42 -19.06
N HIS A 158 -31.66 0.50 -19.33
CA HIS A 158 -30.40 0.35 -18.58
C HIS A 158 -29.19 1.01 -19.26
N THR A 159 -29.43 1.93 -20.19
CA THR A 159 -28.38 2.69 -20.86
C THR A 159 -27.72 3.69 -19.92
N PHE A 160 -26.47 4.08 -20.24
CA PHE A 160 -25.75 5.10 -19.49
C PHE A 160 -26.52 6.43 -19.43
N LYS A 161 -27.05 6.89 -20.57
CA LYS A 161 -27.80 8.16 -20.70
C LYS A 161 -29.05 8.24 -19.83
N ARG A 162 -29.73 7.11 -19.57
CA ARG A 162 -30.98 7.12 -18.78
C ARG A 162 -30.74 6.92 -17.29
N ARG A 163 -29.96 5.90 -16.93
CA ARG A 163 -29.77 5.49 -15.53
C ARG A 163 -28.29 5.45 -15.12
N GLY A 164 -27.40 5.04 -16.02
CA GLY A 164 -26.00 4.79 -15.64
C GLY A 164 -25.26 6.03 -15.12
N TRP A 165 -25.49 7.21 -15.68
CA TRP A 165 -24.85 8.44 -15.21
C TRP A 165 -25.23 8.79 -13.76
N LYS A 166 -26.45 8.46 -13.31
CA LYS A 166 -26.89 8.68 -11.93
C LYS A 166 -26.10 7.78 -10.98
N LEU A 167 -25.89 6.52 -11.36
CA LEU A 167 -25.08 5.57 -10.58
C LEU A 167 -23.60 5.95 -10.59
N ALA A 168 -23.06 6.39 -11.72
CA ALA A 168 -21.69 6.88 -11.81
C ALA A 168 -21.48 8.13 -10.94
N LEU A 169 -22.43 9.07 -10.96
CA LEU A 169 -22.40 10.25 -10.11
C LEU A 169 -22.47 9.87 -8.63
N ALA A 170 -23.34 8.93 -8.25
CA ALA A 170 -23.38 8.43 -6.87
C ALA A 170 -22.03 7.80 -6.45
N GLY A 171 -21.37 7.07 -7.35
CA GLY A 171 -20.04 6.51 -7.12
C GLY A 171 -18.94 7.55 -6.94
N ILE A 172 -19.04 8.71 -7.59
CA ILE A 172 -18.12 9.86 -7.38
C ILE A 172 -18.45 10.59 -6.09
N VAL A 173 -19.73 10.81 -5.80
CA VAL A 173 -20.18 11.52 -4.60
C VAL A 173 -19.81 10.75 -3.33
N PHE A 174 -19.94 9.42 -3.34
CA PHE A 174 -19.68 8.59 -2.16
C PHE A 174 -18.31 8.87 -1.49
N PRO A 175 -17.15 8.75 -2.16
CA PRO A 175 -15.86 9.05 -1.53
C PRO A 175 -15.70 10.55 -1.19
N LEU A 176 -16.34 11.46 -1.94
CA LEU A 176 -16.29 12.90 -1.63
C LEU A 176 -17.01 13.23 -0.32
N LEU A 177 -18.07 12.48 0.04
CA LEU A 177 -18.73 12.65 1.33
C LEU A 177 -17.77 12.34 2.49
N PHE A 178 -17.00 11.27 2.40
CA PHE A 178 -15.97 10.98 3.41
C PHE A 178 -14.91 12.08 3.45
N LEU A 179 -14.48 12.58 2.30
CA LEU A 179 -13.49 13.66 2.23
C LEU A 179 -13.98 14.97 2.87
N PHE A 180 -15.22 15.38 2.66
CA PHE A 180 -15.69 16.68 3.16
C PHE A 180 -16.30 16.65 4.56
N PHE A 181 -16.73 15.48 5.05
CA PHE A 181 -17.40 15.35 6.34
C PHE A 181 -16.62 14.53 7.39
N LEU A 182 -15.62 13.73 6.99
CA LEU A 182 -14.89 12.82 7.88
C LEU A 182 -13.36 12.93 7.81
N ALA A 183 -12.79 13.58 6.78
CA ALA A 183 -11.36 13.87 6.70
C ALA A 183 -11.03 15.20 7.41
#